data_AF-A0A662TY14-F1
#
_entry.id   AF-A0A662TY14-F1
#
_cell.length_a   1.000
_cell.length_b   1.000
_cell.length_c   1.000
_cell.angle_alpha   90.00
_cell.angle_beta   90.00
_cell.angle_gamma   90.00
#
_symmetry.space_group_name_H-M   'P 1'
#
loop_
_entity.id
_entity.type
_entity.pdbx_description
1 polymer ?
#
loop_
_entity_poly.entity_id
_entity_poly.type
_entity_poly.pdbx_seq_one_letter_code
_entity_poly.pdbx_strand_id
1 'polypeptide(L)' 'MSKYTTIRVSFKDKERLQRLAKLMGSKSLADTLRYVLDIAEKEIEKYSADLNSVLASLKHARDIGETNAEEVDKYLYGES' A
#
# COMPACT_ATOMS: atom_id res chain seq x y z
N MET A 1 13.11 4.40 -26.97
CA MET A 1 12.02 3.66 -27.63
C MET A 1 11.24 2.93 -26.56
N SER A 2 9.94 3.19 -26.42
CA SER A 2 9.08 2.40 -25.54
C SER A 2 9.05 0.97 -26.07
N LYS A 3 9.65 0.03 -25.34
CA LYS A 3 9.57 -1.41 -25.67
C LYS A 3 8.13 -1.85 -25.44
N TYR A 4 7.46 -2.27 -26.50
CA TYR A 4 6.12 -2.87 -26.40
C TYR A 4 6.27 -4.38 -26.20
N THR A 5 5.40 -4.95 -25.37
CA THR A 5 5.36 -6.39 -25.10
C THR A 5 3.94 -6.88 -25.32
N THR A 6 3.82 -8.02 -26.01
CA THR A 6 2.53 -8.67 -26.25
C THR A 6 2.37 -9.82 -25.27
N ILE A 7 1.32 -9.77 -24.45
CA ILE A 7 0.93 -10.87 -23.57
C ILE A 7 -0.31 -11.57 -24.14
N ARG A 8 -0.35 -12.89 -24.03
CA ARG A 8 -1.56 -13.66 -24.33
C ARG A 8 -2.38 -13.76 -23.06
N VAL A 9 -3.65 -13.40 -23.15
CA VAL A 9 -4.63 -13.48 -22.05
C VAL A 9 -5.84 -14.26 -22.52
N SER A 10 -6.58 -14.85 -21.58
CA SER A 10 -7.82 -15.53 -21.92
C SER A 10 -8.86 -14.54 -22.46
N PHE A 11 -9.80 -15.02 -23.26
CA PHE A 11 -10.93 -14.19 -23.72
C PHE A 11 -11.71 -13.61 -22.53
N LYS A 12 -11.90 -14.41 -21.48
CA LYS A 12 -12.60 -13.99 -20.25
C LYS A 12 -11.89 -12.83 -19.56
N ASP A 13 -10.56 -12.86 -19.47
CA ASP A 13 -9.79 -11.79 -18.83
C ASP A 13 -9.80 -10.52 -19.67
N LYS A 14 -9.75 -10.64 -21.00
CA LYS A 14 -9.93 -9.50 -21.91
C LYS A 14 -11.28 -8.82 -21.70
N GLU A 15 -12.37 -9.59 -21.58
CA GLU A 15 -13.71 -9.04 -21.31
C GLU A 15 -13.81 -8.38 -19.93
N ARG A 16 -13.17 -8.95 -18.90
CA ARG A 16 -13.08 -8.32 -17.58
C ARG A 16 -12.34 -6.99 -17.67
N LEU A 17 -11.22 -6.95 -18.39
CA LEU A 17 -10.44 -5.74 -18.60
C LEU A 17 -11.23 -4.67 -19.36
N GLN A 18 -12.02 -5.06 -20.37
CA GLN A 18 -12.92 -4.15 -21.08
C GLN A 18 -14.02 -3.57 -20.19
N ARG A 19 -14.58 -4.38 -19.28
CA ARG A 19 -15.55 -3.90 -18.29
C ARG A 19 -14.92 -2.87 -17.35
N LEU A 20 -13.72 -3.16 -16.84
CA LEU A 20 -12.97 -2.22 -16.00
C LEU A 20 -12.64 -0.93 -16.74
N ALA A 21 -12.21 -1.02 -18.00
CA ALA A 21 -11.91 0.15 -18.82
C ALA A 21 -13.12 1.09 -18.97
N LYS A 22 -14.32 0.52 -19.17
CA LYS A 22 -15.58 1.29 -19.21
C LYS A 22 -15.90 1.96 -17.89
N LEU A 23 -15.77 1.24 -16.78
CA LEU A 23 -16.03 1.77 -15.43
C LEU A 23 -15.07 2.90 -15.06
N MET A 24 -13.82 2.79 -15.47
CA MET A 24 -12.77 3.78 -15.22
C MET A 24 -12.75 4.92 -16.25
N GLY A 25 -13.60 4.90 -17.28
CA GLY A 25 -13.58 5.90 -18.35
C GLY A 25 -12.26 5.96 -19.14
N SER A 26 -11.51 4.86 -19.17
CA SER A 26 -10.16 4.81 -19.74
C SER A 26 -10.20 4.68 -21.27
N LYS A 27 -9.32 5.44 -21.94
CA LYS A 27 -9.24 5.49 -23.41
C LYS A 27 -8.59 4.25 -24.04
N SER A 28 -7.82 3.47 -23.27
CA SER A 28 -7.17 2.25 -23.74
C SER A 28 -7.19 1.11 -22.72
N LEU A 29 -7.19 -0.12 -23.23
CA LEU A 29 -7.02 -1.33 -22.40
C LEU A 29 -5.63 -1.41 -21.77
N ALA A 30 -4.61 -0.83 -22.42
CA ALA A 30 -3.25 -0.81 -21.90
C ALA A 30 -3.15 0.08 -20.66
N ASP A 31 -3.80 1.25 -20.68
CA ASP A 31 -3.83 2.16 -19.52
C ASP A 31 -4.64 1.56 -18.38
N THR A 32 -5.74 0.87 -18.71
CA THR A 32 -6.53 0.11 -17.74
C THR A 32 -5.69 -0.98 -17.08
N LEU A 33 -4.94 -1.75 -17.87
CA LEU A 33 -4.05 -2.80 -17.37
C LEU A 33 -2.98 -2.22 -16.44
N ARG A 34 -2.35 -1.11 -16.84
CA ARG A 34 -1.31 -0.44 -16.04
C ARG A 34 -1.87 0.01 -14.69
N TYR A 35 -3.04 0.65 -14.69
CA TYR A 35 -3.68 1.09 -13.46
C TYR A 35 -4.06 -0.08 -12.52
N VAL A 36 -4.53 -1.19 -13.09
CA VAL A 36 -4.82 -2.40 -12.30
C VAL A 36 -3.56 -3.00 -11.70
N LEU A 37 -2.44 -2.97 -12.43
CA LEU A 37 -1.14 -3.41 -11.91
C LEU A 37 -0.67 -2.50 -10.77
N ASP A 38 -0.79 -1.18 -10.89
CA ASP A 38 -0.43 -0.24 -9.83
C ASP A 38 -1.22 -0.49 -8.54
N ILE A 39 -2.51 -0.87 -8.65
CA ILE A 39 -3.33 -1.26 -7.49
C ILE A 39 -2.83 -2.58 -6.90
N ALA A 40 -2.55 -3.57 -7.75
CA ALA A 40 -2.06 -4.86 -7.29
C ALA A 40 -0.71 -4.73 -6.56
N GLU A 41 0.21 -3.92 -7.07
CA GLU A 41 1.50 -3.62 -6.43
C GLU A 41 1.29 -2.99 -5.05
N LYS A 42 0.45 -1.95 -4.96
CA LYS A 42 0.11 -1.32 -3.67
C LYS A 42 -0.51 -2.29 -2.67
N GLU A 43 -1.39 -3.16 -3.12
CA GLU A 43 -2.02 -4.16 -2.24
C GLU A 43 -1.01 -5.22 -1.77
N ILE A 44 -0.10 -5.66 -2.64
CA ILE A 44 0.98 -6.59 -2.27
C ILE A 44 1.96 -5.94 -1.29
N GLU A 45 2.36 -4.68 -1.54
CA GLU A 45 3.23 -3.92 -0.64
C GLU A 45 2.57 -3.70 0.73
N LYS A 46 1.28 -3.36 0.79
CA LYS A 46 0.53 -3.28 2.05
C LYS A 46 0.55 -4.60 2.81
N TYR A 47 0.45 -5.73 2.09
CA TYR A 47 0.49 -7.06 2.70
C TYR A 47 1.88 -7.44 3.22
N SER A 48 2.95 -6.73 2.81
CA SER A 48 4.30 -6.91 3.35
C SER A 48 4.50 -6.26 4.73
N ALA A 49 3.58 -5.40 5.17
CA ALA A 49 3.63 -4.85 6.52
C ALA A 49 3.17 -5.91 7.52
N ASP A 50 4.15 -6.52 8.20
CA ASP A 50 3.90 -7.51 9.24
C ASP A 50 3.04 -6.90 10.35
N LEU A 51 1.81 -7.40 10.52
CA LEU A 51 0.92 -6.98 11.60
C LEU A 51 1.58 -7.15 12.98
N ASN A 52 2.51 -8.11 13.12
CA ASN A 52 3.27 -8.28 14.35
C ASN A 52 4.22 -7.11 14.60
N SER A 53 4.72 -6.41 13.57
CA SER A 53 5.52 -5.19 13.75
C SER A 53 4.68 -4.04 14.33
N VAL A 54 3.42 -3.93 13.91
CA VAL A 54 2.45 -2.96 14.46
C VAL A 54 2.03 -3.35 15.87
N LEU A 55 1.79 -4.64 16.14
CA LEU A 55 1.49 -5.12 17.48
C LEU A 55 2.70 -5.00 18.43
N ALA A 56 3.92 -5.17 17.90
CA ALA A 56 5.16 -4.96 18.65
C ALA A 56 5.39 -3.49 18.98
N SER A 57 5.06 -2.55 18.09
CA SER A 57 5.11 -1.11 18.43
C SER A 57 4.07 -0.74 19.49
N LEU A 58 2.91 -1.42 19.50
CA LEU A 58 1.90 -1.29 20.54
C LEU A 58 2.26 -1.98 21.87
N LYS A 59 3.30 -2.82 21.92
CA LYS A 59 3.77 -3.46 23.16
C LYS A 59 4.17 -2.44 24.23
N HIS A 60 4.67 -1.27 23.80
CA HIS A 60 5.02 -0.15 24.66
C HIS A 60 3.89 0.88 24.81
N ALA A 61 2.82 0.80 24.01
CA ALA A 61 1.67 1.68 24.10
C ALA A 61 0.73 1.35 25.28
N ARG A 62 1.02 0.27 26.02
CA ARG A 62 0.24 -0.14 27.20
C ARG A 62 0.57 0.68 28.46
N ASP A 63 1.71 1.37 28.49
CA ASP A 63 2.09 2.28 29.57
C ASP A 63 1.55 3.68 29.30
N ILE A 64 0.21 3.81 29.30
CA ILE A 64 -0.43 5.10 29.51
C ILE A 64 -0.51 5.28 31.04
N GLY A 65 0.64 5.61 31.67
CA GLY A 65 0.80 5.80 33.11
C GLY A 65 2.21 6.24 33.55
N GLU A 66 2.26 7.10 34.57
CA GLU A 66 3.38 7.76 35.29
C GLU A 66 4.27 8.81 34.58
N THR A 67 4.36 8.87 33.26
CA THR A 67 5.19 9.88 32.59
C THR A 67 4.37 11.10 32.14
N ASN A 68 4.76 12.30 32.60
CA ASN A 68 4.16 13.55 32.15
C ASN A 68 4.68 13.89 30.74
N ALA A 69 3.78 14.05 29.77
CA ALA A 69 4.12 14.39 28.38
C ALA A 69 4.82 15.77 28.26
N GLU A 70 4.73 16.62 29.29
CA GLU A 70 5.45 17.90 29.34
C GLU A 70 6.94 17.73 29.67
N GLU A 71 7.37 16.58 30.20
CA GLU A 71 8.77 16.29 30.55
C GLU A 71 9.50 15.47 29.47
N VAL A 72 8.95 15.36 28.27
CA VAL A 72 9.50 14.53 27.17
C VAL A 72 10.96 14.84 26.87
N ASP A 73 11.34 16.11 26.87
CA ASP A 73 12.73 16.53 26.62
C ASP A 73 13.69 16.00 27.69
N LYS A 74 13.27 15.99 28.96
CA LYS A 74 14.06 15.43 30.06
C LYS A 74 14.27 13.92 29.92
N TYR A 75 13.25 13.19 29.47
CA TYR A 75 13.35 11.74 29.28
C TYR A 75 14.17 11.34 28.06
N LEU A 76 14.10 12.12 26.97
CA LEU A 76 14.82 11.82 25.74
C LEU A 76 16.29 12.21 25.81
N TYR A 77 16.62 13.31 26.51
CA TYR A 77 17.94 13.89 26.45
C TYR A 77 18.74 13.78 27.76
N GLY A 78 18.10 13.36 28.87
CA GLY A 78 18.70 13.33 30.19
C GLY A 78 18.97 14.74 30.71
N GLU A 79 18.71 15.02 31.98
CA GLU A 79 18.91 16.35 32.57
C GLU A 79 20.29 16.93 32.21
N SER A 80 20.30 18.17 31.72
CA SER A 80 21.51 19.01 31.65
C SER A 80 21.89 19.51 33.03
#